data_AF-A0A0C1D0P8-F1
#
_entry.id   AF-A0A0C1D0P8-F1
#
_cell.length_a   1.000
_cell.length_b   1.000
_cell.length_c   1.000
_cell.angle_alpha   90.00
_cell.angle_beta   90.00
_cell.angle_gamma   90.00
#
_symmetry.space_group_name_H-M   'P 1'
#
loop_
_entity.id
_entity.type
_entity.pdbx_description
1 polymer ?
#
loop_
_entity_poly.entity_id
_entity_poly.type
_entity_poly.pdbx_seq_one_letter_code
_entity_poly.pdbx_strand_id
1 'polypeptide(L)'
;MRNDLELDAIIEDYLLGKLNPQETEAFEQLRRNDATVDHKVVSHKFFLESMEAFAEQLRLREQLNHIHGEIDVESLADTLRPHPSKVVQLWRKHKSALAVAASFLVLSLVSVYSIQHNNKQEAIYEKMSREISRVKQSQNNLVLDVRANSMHNSPKKPNPGNFGGTGFAVSTNGYILTNLHVVNGADSLFVQNSKGESFKVKSVYTDPQNDIAILKISDKHFNGLSTIPYTIKKSLSSIGENVYTLGYPKDDIVLGEGSVSSRSGFVGDTTQYQVSILVNPGNSGGPLLDNNGNLVGIISGKQDQTEGAAFAIKSKYILEAMRAIPQDSLGVNRLSANKKSLLTGLKRTKQIEKLEDYVFMIKVY
;
A
#
# COMPACT_ATOMS: atom_id res chain seq x y z
N MET A 1 -90.89 35.92 33.37
CA MET A 1 -90.35 36.49 32.10
C MET A 1 -89.92 37.94 32.25
N ARG A 2 -90.79 38.94 32.47
CA ARG A 2 -90.33 40.35 32.59
C ARG A 2 -89.43 40.59 33.83
N ASN A 3 -89.73 39.94 34.95
CA ASN A 3 -88.96 40.03 36.20
C ASN A 3 -87.63 39.25 36.17
N ASP A 4 -87.51 38.24 35.30
CA ASP A 4 -86.30 37.41 35.22
C ASP A 4 -85.19 38.11 34.41
N LEU A 5 -85.56 38.81 33.34
CA LEU A 5 -84.64 39.60 32.52
C LEU A 5 -84.09 40.81 33.28
N GLU A 6 -84.93 41.47 34.09
CA GLU A 6 -84.49 42.55 34.97
C GLU A 6 -83.52 42.03 36.05
N LEU A 7 -83.78 40.84 36.61
CA LEU A 7 -82.87 40.19 37.54
C LEU A 7 -81.53 39.82 36.90
N ASP A 8 -81.54 39.25 35.69
CA ASP A 8 -80.32 38.87 34.97
C ASP A 8 -79.45 40.11 34.64
N ALA A 9 -80.06 41.25 34.28
CA ALA A 9 -79.36 42.51 34.06
C ALA A 9 -78.72 43.07 35.35
N ILE A 10 -79.43 42.99 36.48
CA ILE A 10 -78.90 43.41 37.79
C ILE A 10 -77.74 42.48 38.23
N ILE A 11 -77.84 41.17 37.96
CA ILE A 11 -76.76 40.21 38.21
C ILE A 11 -75.52 40.58 37.41
N GLU A 12 -75.68 40.91 36.12
CA GLU A 12 -74.58 41.32 35.26
C GLU A 12 -73.94 42.63 35.75
N ASP A 13 -74.74 43.65 36.08
CA ASP A 13 -74.25 44.91 36.63
C ASP A 13 -73.55 44.73 37.99
N TYR A 14 -74.04 43.81 38.84
CA TYR A 14 -73.37 43.44 40.08
C TYR A 14 -71.99 42.80 39.82
N LEU A 15 -71.92 41.83 38.91
CA LEU A 15 -70.67 41.13 38.59
C LEU A 15 -69.64 42.03 37.88
N LEU A 16 -70.11 43.01 37.12
CA LEU A 16 -69.28 44.03 36.47
C LEU A 16 -68.95 45.22 37.39
N GLY A 17 -69.44 45.25 38.64
CA GLY A 17 -69.18 46.31 39.61
C GLY A 17 -69.81 47.66 39.26
N LYS A 18 -70.93 47.65 38.53
CA LYS A 18 -71.64 48.86 38.06
C LYS A 18 -72.73 49.35 39.02
N LEU A 19 -73.13 48.53 40.00
CA LEU A 19 -74.10 48.94 41.02
C LEU A 19 -73.48 49.95 42.00
N ASN A 20 -74.29 50.88 42.48
CA ASN A 20 -73.86 51.79 43.53
C ASN A 20 -73.76 51.03 44.89
N PRO A 21 -73.12 51.61 45.93
CA PRO A 21 -72.93 50.92 47.21
C PRO A 21 -74.24 50.51 47.91
N GLN A 22 -75.29 51.32 47.80
CA GLN A 22 -76.60 51.02 48.42
C GLN A 22 -77.32 49.89 47.68
N GLU A 23 -77.27 49.90 46.36
CA GLU A 23 -77.82 48.84 45.49
C GLU A 23 -77.08 47.52 45.68
N THR A 24 -75.74 47.58 45.82
CA THR A 24 -74.89 46.41 46.06
C THR A 24 -75.27 45.74 47.39
N GLU A 25 -75.42 46.52 48.47
CA GLU A 25 -75.79 45.98 49.78
C GLU A 25 -77.21 45.40 49.78
N ALA A 26 -78.17 46.07 49.13
CA ALA A 26 -79.53 45.56 48.97
C ALA A 26 -79.56 44.25 48.17
N PHE A 27 -78.76 44.15 47.11
CA PHE A 27 -78.66 42.96 46.29
C PHE A 27 -77.96 41.80 47.02
N GLU A 28 -76.95 42.08 47.84
CA GLU A 28 -76.31 41.06 48.70
C GLU A 28 -77.26 40.51 49.77
N GLN A 29 -78.11 41.36 50.36
CA GLN A 29 -79.16 40.89 51.25
C GLN A 29 -80.14 39.97 50.51
N LEU A 30 -80.53 40.33 49.28
CA LEU A 30 -81.41 39.52 48.44
C LEU A 30 -80.77 38.16 48.10
N ARG A 31 -79.48 38.10 47.79
CA ARG A 31 -78.74 36.84 47.61
C ARG A 31 -78.69 35.97 48.86
N ARG A 32 -78.52 36.56 50.05
CA ARG A 32 -78.51 35.82 51.32
C ARG A 32 -79.87 35.23 51.67
N ASN A 33 -80.93 35.94 51.30
CA ASN A 33 -82.31 35.57 51.64
C ASN A 33 -82.95 34.64 50.60
N ASP A 34 -82.46 34.63 49.36
CA ASP A 34 -82.96 33.79 48.27
C ASP A 34 -81.84 32.97 47.62
N ALA A 35 -81.82 31.67 47.94
CA ALA A 35 -80.86 30.72 47.41
C ALA A 35 -80.96 30.55 45.87
N THR A 36 -82.13 30.81 45.27
CA THR A 36 -82.29 30.71 43.81
C THR A 36 -81.57 31.85 43.10
N VAL A 37 -81.58 33.04 43.70
CA VAL A 37 -80.88 34.22 43.17
C VAL A 37 -79.38 34.07 43.35
N ASP A 38 -78.91 33.57 44.50
CA ASP A 38 -77.49 33.32 44.70
C ASP A 38 -76.94 32.28 43.70
N HIS A 39 -77.67 31.18 43.48
CA HIS A 39 -77.31 30.20 42.47
C HIS A 39 -77.22 30.82 41.07
N LYS A 40 -78.18 31.69 40.69
CA LYS A 40 -78.12 32.41 39.41
C LYS A 40 -76.86 33.26 39.30
N VAL A 41 -76.51 34.03 40.33
CA VAL A 41 -75.29 34.86 40.36
C VAL A 41 -74.03 34.00 40.17
N VAL A 42 -73.92 32.89 40.89
CA VAL A 42 -72.77 31.97 40.76
C VAL A 42 -72.71 31.37 39.36
N SER A 43 -73.85 30.94 38.82
CA SER A 43 -73.90 30.36 37.47
C SER A 43 -73.53 31.36 36.37
N HIS A 44 -74.00 32.62 36.52
CA HIS A 44 -73.70 33.69 35.58
C HIS A 44 -72.22 34.10 35.65
N LYS A 45 -71.66 34.16 36.86
CA LYS A 45 -70.22 34.38 37.06
C LYS A 45 -69.39 33.29 36.38
N PHE A 46 -69.71 32.02 36.62
CA PHE A 46 -69.02 30.90 36.00
C PHE A 46 -69.14 30.94 34.46
N PHE A 47 -70.30 31.33 33.94
CA PHE A 47 -70.50 31.52 32.51
C PHE A 47 -69.57 32.60 31.94
N LEU A 48 -69.49 33.77 32.56
CA LEU A 48 -68.59 34.85 32.13
C LEU A 48 -67.11 34.41 32.16
N GLU A 49 -66.68 33.77 33.25
CA GLU A 49 -65.31 33.23 33.36
C GLU A 49 -65.02 32.18 32.27
N SER A 50 -66.00 31.32 31.95
CA SER A 50 -65.86 30.33 30.88
C SER A 50 -65.77 30.96 29.48
N MET A 51 -66.50 32.05 29.24
CA MET A 51 -66.42 32.80 27.99
C MET A 51 -65.07 33.49 27.82
N GLU A 52 -64.52 34.05 28.90
CA GLU A 52 -63.20 34.69 28.90
C GLU A 52 -62.10 33.67 28.61
N ALA A 53 -62.11 32.52 29.30
CA ALA A 53 -61.15 31.44 29.05
C ALA A 53 -61.23 30.92 27.59
N PHE A 54 -62.44 30.81 27.03
CA PHE A 54 -62.63 30.44 25.63
C PHE A 54 -62.09 31.50 24.66
N ALA A 55 -62.29 32.78 24.95
CA ALA A 55 -61.76 33.88 24.15
C ALA A 55 -60.22 33.91 24.17
N GLU A 56 -59.59 33.64 25.31
CA GLU A 56 -58.13 33.49 25.39
C GLU A 56 -57.62 32.32 24.54
N GLN A 57 -58.31 31.17 24.59
CA GLN A 57 -57.94 30.00 23.79
C GLN A 57 -58.05 30.28 22.28
N LEU A 58 -59.08 31.00 21.85
CA LEU A 58 -59.23 31.48 20.47
C LEU A 58 -58.07 32.39 20.06
N ARG A 59 -57.73 33.37 20.90
CA ARG A 59 -56.65 34.32 20.64
C ARG A 59 -55.29 33.63 20.54
N LEU A 60 -55.00 32.69 21.43
CA LEU A 60 -53.77 31.88 21.39
C LEU A 60 -53.69 31.07 20.09
N ARG A 61 -54.80 30.44 19.67
CA ARG A 61 -54.86 29.69 18.42
C ARG A 61 -54.60 30.57 17.21
N GLU A 62 -55.18 31.77 17.19
CA GLU A 62 -54.94 32.76 16.13
C GLU A 62 -53.48 33.19 16.08
N GLN A 63 -52.86 33.47 17.23
CA GLN A 63 -51.43 33.78 17.32
C GLN A 63 -50.55 32.64 16.81
N LEU A 64 -50.84 31.39 17.20
CA LEU A 64 -50.09 30.23 16.71
C LEU A 64 -50.21 30.04 15.21
N ASN A 65 -51.40 30.25 14.64
CA ASN A 65 -51.62 30.18 13.21
C ASN A 65 -50.87 31.29 12.47
N HIS A 66 -50.83 32.52 13.01
CA HIS A 66 -50.06 33.63 12.46
C HIS A 66 -48.56 33.30 12.42
N ILE A 67 -48.02 32.80 13.54
CA ILE A 67 -46.61 32.37 13.62
C ILE A 67 -46.32 31.27 12.59
N HIS A 68 -47.21 30.29 12.43
CA HIS A 68 -47.05 29.25 11.40
C HIS A 68 -47.11 29.81 9.97
N GLY A 69 -47.86 30.89 9.72
CA GLY A 69 -47.92 31.56 8.42
C GLY A 69 -46.67 32.38 8.08
N GLU A 70 -45.97 32.91 9.09
CA GLU A 70 -44.71 33.64 8.89
C GLU A 70 -43.49 32.72 8.73
N ILE A 71 -43.55 31.49 9.27
CA ILE A 71 -42.48 30.51 9.12
C ILE A 71 -42.55 29.92 7.71
N ASP A 72 -41.63 30.36 6.85
CA ASP A 72 -41.40 29.74 5.55
C ASP A 72 -40.70 28.38 5.71
N VAL A 73 -41.52 27.37 6.00
CA VAL A 73 -41.08 25.97 6.19
C VAL A 73 -40.34 25.44 4.96
N GLU A 74 -40.66 25.92 3.77
CA GLU A 74 -40.07 25.45 2.51
C GLU A 74 -38.61 25.91 2.38
N SER A 75 -38.30 27.18 2.68
CA SER A 75 -36.92 27.67 2.66
C SER A 75 -36.06 27.12 3.80
N LEU A 76 -36.65 26.91 4.98
CA LEU A 76 -35.99 26.22 6.11
C LEU A 76 -35.69 24.75 5.78
N ALA A 77 -36.60 24.05 5.09
CA ALA A 77 -36.43 22.67 4.69
C ALA A 77 -35.32 22.51 3.64
N ASP A 78 -35.21 23.41 2.67
CA ASP A 78 -34.15 23.35 1.66
C ASP A 78 -32.76 23.60 2.24
N THR A 79 -32.66 24.41 3.30
CA THR A 79 -31.38 24.66 4.00
C THR A 79 -30.93 23.44 4.83
N LEU A 80 -31.87 22.64 5.34
CA LEU A 80 -31.61 21.52 6.26
C LEU A 80 -31.58 20.13 5.58
N ARG A 81 -31.98 20.03 4.31
CA ARG A 81 -31.93 18.76 3.57
C ARG A 81 -30.47 18.37 3.28
N PRO A 82 -30.08 17.10 3.55
CA PRO A 82 -28.76 16.62 3.18
C PRO A 82 -28.64 16.62 1.66
N HIS A 83 -27.80 17.51 1.13
CA HIS A 83 -27.50 17.56 -0.29
C HIS A 83 -26.62 16.34 -0.63
N PRO A 84 -27.05 15.44 -1.54
CA PRO A 84 -26.20 14.34 -1.95
C PRO A 84 -24.93 14.90 -2.56
N SER A 85 -23.77 14.39 -2.15
CA SER A 85 -22.47 14.86 -2.65
C SER A 85 -22.44 14.82 -4.18
N LYS A 86 -21.63 15.71 -4.79
CA LYS A 86 -21.49 15.78 -6.26
C LYS A 86 -21.22 14.41 -6.88
N VAL A 87 -20.48 13.53 -6.17
CA VAL A 87 -20.18 12.15 -6.57
C VAL A 87 -21.45 11.29 -6.66
N VAL A 88 -22.33 11.37 -5.67
CA VAL A 88 -23.59 10.60 -5.66
C VAL A 88 -24.53 11.05 -6.77
N GLN A 89 -24.60 12.36 -7.03
CA GLN A 89 -25.39 12.90 -8.14
C GLN A 89 -24.83 12.43 -9.50
N LEU A 90 -23.52 12.48 -9.68
CA LEU A 90 -22.85 12.06 -10.92
C LEU A 90 -23.04 10.56 -11.16
N TRP A 91 -22.89 9.74 -10.12
CA TRP A 91 -23.12 8.29 -10.19
C TRP A 91 -24.58 7.97 -10.52
N ARG A 92 -25.56 8.64 -9.88
CA ARG A 92 -26.99 8.46 -10.20
C ARG A 92 -27.32 8.84 -11.64
N LYS A 93 -26.74 9.94 -12.14
CA LYS A 93 -26.99 10.46 -13.50
C LYS A 93 -26.34 9.59 -14.59
N HIS A 94 -25.15 9.06 -14.32
CA HIS A 94 -24.33 8.41 -15.35
C HIS A 94 -24.08 6.91 -15.13
N LYS A 95 -24.70 6.26 -14.13
CA LYS A 95 -24.47 4.82 -13.83
C LYS A 95 -24.56 3.90 -15.05
N SER A 96 -25.49 4.13 -15.97
CA SER A 96 -25.65 3.34 -17.19
C SER A 96 -24.50 3.60 -18.17
N ALA A 97 -24.14 4.86 -18.41
CA ALA A 97 -23.01 5.21 -19.29
C ALA A 97 -21.67 4.71 -18.73
N LEU A 98 -21.48 4.77 -17.41
CA LEU A 98 -20.29 4.25 -16.72
C LEU A 98 -20.18 2.73 -16.82
N ALA A 99 -21.30 2.01 -16.66
CA ALA A 99 -21.35 0.56 -16.83
C ALA A 99 -21.02 0.16 -18.28
N VAL A 100 -21.55 0.88 -19.27
CA VAL A 100 -21.25 0.64 -20.68
C VAL A 100 -19.76 0.87 -20.97
N ALA A 101 -19.18 2.00 -20.50
CA ALA A 101 -17.76 2.29 -20.68
C ALA A 101 -16.86 1.22 -20.02
N ALA A 102 -17.21 0.77 -18.81
CA ALA A 102 -16.49 -0.30 -18.13
C ALA A 102 -16.52 -1.62 -18.93
N SER A 103 -17.68 -1.99 -19.49
CA SER A 103 -17.80 -3.18 -20.34
C SER A 103 -16.94 -3.07 -21.60
N PHE A 104 -16.86 -1.90 -22.24
CA PHE A 104 -15.98 -1.67 -23.37
C PHE A 104 -14.49 -1.79 -23.00
N LEU A 105 -14.08 -1.29 -21.84
CA LEU A 105 -12.71 -1.45 -21.36
C LEU A 105 -12.36 -2.90 -21.04
N VAL A 106 -13.27 -3.64 -20.40
CA VAL A 106 -13.06 -5.07 -20.14
C VAL A 106 -12.96 -5.86 -21.45
N LEU A 107 -13.86 -5.61 -22.40
CA LEU A 107 -13.80 -6.25 -23.71
C LEU A 107 -12.54 -5.88 -24.50
N SER A 108 -12.08 -4.63 -24.44
CA SER A 108 -10.85 -4.22 -25.11
C SER A 108 -9.62 -4.88 -24.48
N LEU A 109 -9.56 -4.97 -23.15
CA LEU A 109 -8.49 -5.66 -22.43
C LEU A 109 -8.48 -7.16 -22.73
N VAL A 110 -9.64 -7.82 -22.76
CA VAL A 110 -9.76 -9.23 -23.12
C VAL A 110 -9.35 -9.47 -24.58
N SER A 111 -9.73 -8.57 -25.50
CA SER A 111 -9.34 -8.64 -26.91
C SER A 111 -7.82 -8.49 -27.08
N VAL A 112 -7.21 -7.50 -26.42
CA VAL A 112 -5.75 -7.30 -26.43
C VAL A 112 -5.02 -8.49 -25.81
N TYR A 113 -5.50 -9.01 -24.69
CA TYR A 113 -4.93 -10.20 -24.06
C TYR A 113 -5.01 -11.43 -24.97
N SER A 114 -6.14 -11.63 -25.66
CA SER A 114 -6.35 -12.73 -26.61
C SER A 114 -5.40 -12.63 -27.81
N ILE A 115 -5.25 -11.44 -28.41
CA ILE A 115 -4.31 -11.20 -29.52
C ILE A 115 -2.86 -11.47 -29.06
N GLN A 116 -2.48 -11.02 -27.86
CA GLN A 116 -1.15 -11.26 -27.32
C GLN A 116 -0.90 -12.74 -27.00
N HIS A 117 -1.93 -13.49 -26.61
CA HIS A 117 -1.82 -14.92 -26.34
C HIS A 117 -1.73 -15.75 -27.63
N ASN A 118 -2.50 -15.41 -28.68
CA ASN A 118 -2.38 -16.08 -29.99
C ASN A 118 -1.04 -15.82 -30.66
N ASN A 119 -0.48 -14.60 -30.58
CA ASN A 119 0.85 -14.30 -31.12
C ASN A 119 1.99 -15.05 -30.41
N LYS A 120 1.77 -15.56 -29.18
CA LYS A 120 2.76 -16.43 -28.50
C LYS A 120 2.81 -17.83 -29.10
N GLN A 121 1.76 -18.33 -29.76
CA GLN A 121 1.81 -19.67 -30.36
C GLN A 121 2.73 -19.73 -31.59
N GLU A 122 2.68 -18.75 -32.51
CA GLU A 122 3.60 -18.71 -33.66
C GLU A 122 5.08 -18.63 -33.24
N ALA A 123 5.38 -17.86 -32.18
CA ALA A 123 6.74 -17.77 -31.63
C ALA A 123 7.22 -19.07 -30.94
N ILE A 124 6.29 -19.89 -30.43
CA ILE A 124 6.61 -21.20 -29.84
C ILE A 124 6.91 -22.21 -30.95
N TYR A 125 6.17 -22.22 -32.05
CA TYR A 125 6.47 -23.11 -33.19
C TYR A 125 7.82 -22.79 -33.85
N GLU A 126 8.18 -21.50 -33.94
CA GLU A 126 9.51 -21.10 -34.43
C GLU A 126 10.65 -21.48 -33.47
N LYS A 127 10.43 -21.42 -32.16
CA LYS A 127 11.44 -21.85 -31.18
C LYS A 127 11.58 -23.36 -31.18
N MET A 128 10.47 -24.09 -31.28
CA MET A 128 10.44 -25.54 -31.33
C MET A 128 11.05 -26.10 -32.62
N SER A 129 10.85 -25.44 -33.77
CA SER A 129 11.50 -25.84 -35.03
C SER A 129 13.01 -25.58 -35.01
N ARG A 130 13.45 -24.48 -34.38
CA ARG A 130 14.87 -24.18 -34.14
C ARG A 130 15.51 -25.16 -33.16
N GLU A 131 14.78 -25.60 -32.13
CA GLU A 131 15.25 -26.57 -31.15
C GLU A 131 15.32 -27.99 -31.74
N ILE A 132 14.32 -28.41 -32.52
CA ILE A 132 14.35 -29.68 -33.27
C ILE A 132 15.52 -29.71 -34.26
N SER A 133 15.80 -28.59 -34.95
CA SER A 133 16.94 -28.49 -35.86
C SER A 133 18.28 -28.59 -35.13
N ARG A 134 18.40 -27.97 -33.95
CA ARG A 134 19.59 -28.08 -33.08
C ARG A 134 19.75 -29.48 -32.48
N VAL A 135 18.66 -30.15 -32.11
CA VAL A 135 18.69 -31.55 -31.62
C VAL A 135 19.09 -32.50 -32.75
N LYS A 136 18.61 -32.29 -33.98
CA LYS A 136 19.02 -33.08 -35.14
C LYS A 136 20.50 -32.88 -35.46
N GLN A 137 21.01 -31.66 -35.29
CA GLN A 137 22.42 -31.32 -35.48
C GLN A 137 23.29 -31.83 -34.32
N SER A 138 22.80 -31.84 -33.08
CA SER A 138 23.51 -32.40 -31.92
C SER A 138 23.57 -33.93 -31.97
N GLN A 139 22.54 -34.61 -32.49
CA GLN A 139 22.61 -36.05 -32.76
C GLN A 139 23.64 -36.38 -33.85
N ASN A 140 23.73 -35.56 -34.91
CA ASN A 140 24.74 -35.76 -35.94
C ASN A 140 26.16 -35.53 -35.40
N ASN A 141 26.32 -34.54 -34.50
CA ASN A 141 27.58 -34.30 -33.80
C ASN A 141 27.92 -35.39 -32.78
N LEU A 142 26.93 -35.97 -32.08
CA LEU A 142 27.12 -37.12 -31.18
C LEU A 142 27.57 -38.38 -31.94
N VAL A 143 27.05 -38.62 -33.14
CA VAL A 143 27.51 -39.72 -34.01
C VAL A 143 28.97 -39.50 -34.47
N LEU A 144 29.37 -38.25 -34.70
CA LEU A 144 30.75 -37.89 -34.99
C LEU A 144 31.65 -38.00 -33.75
N ASP A 145 31.15 -37.65 -32.57
CA ASP A 145 31.88 -37.70 -31.30
C ASP A 145 32.07 -39.14 -30.78
N VAL A 146 31.10 -40.03 -31.00
CA VAL A 146 31.23 -41.48 -30.71
C VAL A 146 32.29 -42.14 -31.62
N ARG A 147 32.44 -41.67 -32.86
CA ARG A 147 33.54 -42.09 -33.75
C ARG A 147 34.89 -41.47 -33.37
N ALA A 148 34.91 -40.25 -32.86
CA ALA A 148 36.13 -39.56 -32.43
C ALA A 148 36.67 -40.08 -31.07
N ASN A 149 35.78 -40.50 -30.15
CA ASN A 149 36.15 -41.04 -28.84
C ASN A 149 36.78 -42.44 -28.86
N SER A 150 36.96 -43.05 -30.04
CA SER A 150 37.79 -44.27 -30.20
C SER A 150 39.29 -43.96 -30.32
N MET A 151 39.71 -42.68 -30.32
CA MET A 151 41.12 -42.30 -30.43
C MET A 151 41.46 -41.09 -29.54
N HIS A 152 42.15 -41.38 -28.43
CA HIS A 152 43.14 -40.54 -27.74
C HIS A 152 42.71 -39.44 -26.73
N ASN A 153 43.43 -39.49 -25.60
CA ASN A 153 43.45 -38.59 -24.44
C ASN A 153 43.87 -37.15 -24.79
N SER A 154 43.10 -36.15 -24.36
CA SER A 154 43.52 -34.74 -24.19
C SER A 154 42.52 -33.94 -23.32
N PRO A 155 42.95 -32.83 -22.69
CA PRO A 155 42.44 -32.38 -21.39
C PRO A 155 41.05 -31.73 -21.44
N LYS A 156 40.25 -31.98 -20.40
CA LYS A 156 38.89 -31.43 -20.17
C LYS A 156 38.86 -29.92 -20.43
N LYS A 157 38.09 -29.50 -21.45
CA LYS A 157 37.57 -28.12 -21.54
C LYS A 157 36.68 -27.85 -20.30
N PRO A 158 36.67 -26.63 -19.74
CA PRO A 158 35.76 -26.31 -18.65
C PRO A 158 34.33 -26.48 -19.14
N ASN A 159 33.48 -27.14 -18.34
CA ASN A 159 32.04 -27.18 -18.56
C ASN A 159 31.49 -25.76 -18.73
N PRO A 160 30.44 -25.51 -19.53
CA PRO A 160 29.70 -24.27 -19.43
C PRO A 160 29.11 -24.19 -18.02
N GLY A 161 29.60 -23.26 -17.20
CA GLY A 161 29.21 -23.11 -15.81
C GLY A 161 27.70 -22.92 -15.69
N ASN A 162 27.05 -23.79 -14.92
CA ASN A 162 25.58 -23.86 -14.80
C ASN A 162 25.11 -23.21 -13.49
N PHE A 163 25.39 -21.92 -13.30
CA PHE A 163 24.60 -21.07 -12.39
C PHE A 163 25.01 -19.60 -12.57
N GLY A 164 24.02 -18.71 -12.75
CA GLY A 164 24.22 -17.28 -12.99
C GLY A 164 23.58 -16.44 -11.90
N GLY A 165 24.13 -16.49 -10.68
CA GLY A 165 23.70 -15.64 -9.57
C GLY A 165 24.23 -14.22 -9.69
N THR A 166 23.87 -13.37 -8.73
CA THR A 166 24.43 -12.02 -8.58
C THR A 166 25.29 -11.95 -7.34
N GLY A 167 26.35 -11.15 -7.38
CA GLY A 167 27.05 -10.67 -6.19
C GLY A 167 27.37 -9.20 -6.32
N PHE A 168 27.81 -8.57 -5.24
CA PHE A 168 28.19 -7.16 -5.26
C PHE A 168 29.38 -6.88 -4.34
N ALA A 169 30.19 -5.90 -4.71
CA ALA A 169 31.40 -5.56 -3.98
C ALA A 169 31.08 -4.81 -2.68
N VAL A 170 31.63 -5.31 -1.58
CA VAL A 170 31.54 -4.70 -0.24
C VAL A 170 32.86 -4.04 0.19
N SER A 171 33.93 -4.19 -0.61
CA SER A 171 35.22 -3.57 -0.39
C SER A 171 35.95 -3.25 -1.70
N THR A 172 36.77 -2.20 -1.69
CA THR A 172 37.56 -1.76 -2.84
C THR A 172 38.66 -2.76 -3.24
N ASN A 173 39.11 -3.60 -2.31
CA ASN A 173 40.09 -4.65 -2.56
C ASN A 173 39.47 -5.99 -3.03
N GLY A 174 38.19 -5.99 -3.44
CA GLY A 174 37.58 -7.11 -4.16
C GLY A 174 36.95 -8.19 -3.27
N TYR A 175 36.37 -7.79 -2.13
CA TYR A 175 35.42 -8.66 -1.42
C TYR A 175 34.04 -8.49 -2.06
N ILE A 176 33.46 -9.61 -2.47
CA ILE A 176 32.16 -9.70 -3.12
C ILE A 176 31.23 -10.48 -2.20
N LEU A 177 30.03 -9.98 -1.99
CA LEU A 177 29.01 -10.65 -1.21
C LEU A 177 27.95 -11.25 -2.15
N THR A 178 27.47 -12.44 -1.83
CA THR A 178 26.39 -13.14 -2.54
C THR A 178 25.69 -14.10 -1.57
N ASN A 179 24.72 -14.88 -2.05
CA ASN A 179 24.12 -15.95 -1.25
C ASN A 179 24.98 -17.20 -1.21
N LEU A 180 24.85 -18.01 -0.16
CA LEU A 180 25.58 -19.27 -0.07
C LEU A 180 25.09 -20.28 -1.10
N HIS A 181 23.77 -20.41 -1.29
CA HIS A 181 23.21 -21.35 -2.27
C HIS A 181 23.64 -21.07 -3.71
N VAL A 182 24.05 -19.82 -4.02
CA VAL A 182 24.57 -19.42 -5.34
C VAL A 182 25.93 -20.04 -5.63
N VAL A 183 26.73 -20.29 -4.59
CA VAL A 183 28.14 -20.73 -4.72
C VAL A 183 28.40 -22.11 -4.12
N ASN A 184 27.41 -22.72 -3.47
CA ASN A 184 27.56 -23.99 -2.79
C ASN A 184 27.78 -25.14 -3.80
N GLY A 185 28.73 -26.02 -3.51
CA GLY A 185 29.04 -27.17 -4.38
C GLY A 185 29.79 -26.83 -5.67
N ALA A 186 30.24 -25.58 -5.85
CA ALA A 186 31.03 -25.18 -7.01
C ALA A 186 32.49 -25.64 -6.90
N ASP A 187 33.03 -26.24 -7.97
CA ASP A 187 34.45 -26.61 -8.04
C ASP A 187 35.32 -25.38 -8.31
N SER A 188 34.79 -24.40 -9.06
CA SER A 188 35.45 -23.13 -9.32
C SER A 188 34.47 -21.98 -9.42
N LEU A 189 34.88 -20.84 -8.85
CA LEU A 189 34.08 -19.62 -8.77
C LEU A 189 34.75 -18.48 -9.54
N PHE A 190 33.95 -17.80 -10.36
CA PHE A 190 34.32 -16.59 -11.07
C PHE A 190 33.26 -15.50 -10.87
N VAL A 191 33.69 -14.25 -10.92
CA VAL A 191 32.79 -13.08 -10.96
C VAL A 191 33.03 -12.34 -12.26
N GLN A 192 31.96 -11.94 -12.95
CA GLN A 192 32.03 -11.16 -14.19
C GLN A 192 31.44 -9.77 -13.96
N ASN A 193 32.16 -8.72 -14.37
CA ASN A 193 31.67 -7.34 -14.28
C ASN A 193 30.78 -6.95 -15.46
N SER A 194 30.20 -5.75 -15.41
CA SER A 194 29.39 -5.13 -16.48
C SER A 194 30.10 -5.06 -17.85
N LYS A 195 31.44 -5.08 -17.87
CA LYS A 195 32.27 -5.02 -19.08
C LYS A 195 32.61 -6.40 -19.65
N GLY A 196 32.14 -7.47 -19.02
CA GLY A 196 32.39 -8.85 -19.42
C GLY A 196 33.71 -9.44 -18.91
N GLU A 197 34.52 -8.68 -18.16
CA GLU A 197 35.76 -9.17 -17.57
C GLU A 197 35.45 -10.15 -16.44
N SER A 198 36.07 -11.34 -16.47
CA SER A 198 35.86 -12.39 -15.49
C SER A 198 37.08 -12.56 -14.59
N PHE A 199 36.87 -12.60 -13.28
CA PHE A 199 37.93 -12.73 -12.27
C PHE A 199 37.72 -13.97 -11.43
N LYS A 200 38.79 -14.73 -11.18
CA LYS A 200 38.73 -15.89 -10.28
C LYS A 200 38.59 -15.45 -8.83
N VAL A 201 37.63 -16.06 -8.12
CA VAL A 201 37.39 -15.77 -6.69
C VAL A 201 37.53 -17.00 -5.81
N LYS A 202 37.73 -16.78 -4.52
CA LYS A 202 37.70 -17.83 -3.48
C LYS A 202 36.66 -17.47 -2.43
N SER A 203 35.94 -18.46 -1.92
CA SER A 203 35.11 -18.26 -0.73
C SER A 203 36.01 -18.04 0.49
N VAL A 204 35.77 -16.95 1.24
CA VAL A 204 36.55 -16.59 2.43
C VAL A 204 35.73 -16.66 3.71
N TYR A 205 34.40 -16.55 3.60
CA TYR A 205 33.47 -16.71 4.70
C TYR A 205 32.13 -17.19 4.17
N THR A 206 31.47 -18.05 4.93
CA THR A 206 30.13 -18.57 4.63
C THR A 206 29.33 -18.65 5.91
N ASP A 207 28.06 -18.27 5.84
CA ASP A 207 27.09 -18.40 6.92
C ASP A 207 25.89 -19.20 6.40
N PRO A 208 25.86 -20.52 6.68
CA PRO A 208 24.75 -21.37 6.27
C PRO A 208 23.41 -21.04 6.93
N GLN A 209 23.41 -20.38 8.10
CA GLN A 209 22.16 -20.04 8.80
C GLN A 209 21.44 -18.89 8.10
N ASN A 210 22.19 -17.91 7.60
CA ASN A 210 21.64 -16.72 6.96
C ASN A 210 21.78 -16.72 5.43
N ASP A 211 22.27 -17.82 4.84
CA ASP A 211 22.49 -17.96 3.40
C ASP A 211 23.37 -16.84 2.81
N ILE A 212 24.49 -16.54 3.48
CA ILE A 212 25.46 -15.51 3.05
C ILE A 212 26.79 -16.19 2.70
N ALA A 213 27.39 -15.75 1.60
CA ALA A 213 28.78 -16.05 1.27
C ALA A 213 29.54 -14.76 0.93
N ILE A 214 30.78 -14.67 1.43
CA ILE A 214 31.71 -13.61 1.05
C ILE A 214 32.86 -14.25 0.29
N LEU A 215 33.08 -13.73 -0.91
CA LEU A 215 34.10 -14.16 -1.85
C LEU A 215 35.19 -13.10 -1.91
N LYS A 216 36.42 -13.52 -2.20
CA LYS A 216 37.56 -12.64 -2.45
C LYS A 216 38.09 -12.87 -3.86
N ILE A 217 38.21 -11.79 -4.63
CA ILE A 217 38.92 -11.81 -5.91
C ILE A 217 40.39 -12.15 -5.68
N SER A 218 40.82 -13.25 -6.31
CA SER A 218 42.17 -13.82 -6.23
C SER A 218 42.96 -13.67 -7.53
N ASP A 219 42.36 -13.04 -8.53
CA ASP A 219 42.98 -12.77 -9.83
C ASP A 219 43.99 -11.63 -9.74
N LYS A 220 45.15 -11.80 -10.38
CA LYS A 220 46.23 -10.80 -10.39
C LYS A 220 45.92 -9.59 -11.28
N HIS A 221 45.03 -9.75 -12.26
CA HIS A 221 44.64 -8.66 -13.17
C HIS A 221 43.60 -7.71 -12.56
N PHE A 222 43.08 -8.03 -11.38
CA PHE A 222 42.14 -7.18 -10.68
C PHE A 222 42.86 -5.99 -10.01
N ASN A 223 42.66 -4.79 -10.57
CA ASN A 223 43.32 -3.56 -10.13
C ASN A 223 42.61 -2.85 -8.96
N GLY A 224 41.66 -3.53 -8.29
CA GLY A 224 40.81 -2.91 -7.28
C GLY A 224 39.62 -2.16 -7.88
N LEU A 225 38.69 -1.78 -7.01
CA LEU A 225 37.56 -0.92 -7.35
C LEU A 225 37.80 0.49 -6.79
N SER A 226 37.11 1.45 -7.40
CA SER A 226 36.93 2.79 -6.84
C SER A 226 36.12 2.74 -5.53
N THR A 227 35.87 3.90 -4.93
CA THR A 227 35.11 4.01 -3.68
C THR A 227 33.71 3.38 -3.77
N ILE A 228 33.37 2.52 -2.80
CA ILE A 228 32.03 1.92 -2.69
C ILE A 228 30.96 3.03 -2.62
N PRO A 229 29.96 3.05 -3.53
CA PRO A 229 29.07 4.19 -3.69
C PRO A 229 27.93 4.22 -2.67
N TYR A 230 27.64 3.10 -2.01
CA TYR A 230 26.53 2.95 -1.06
C TYR A 230 27.02 2.82 0.39
N THR A 231 26.07 2.85 1.34
CA THR A 231 26.33 2.57 2.76
C THR A 231 25.42 1.45 3.25
N ILE A 232 25.79 0.78 4.33
CA ILE A 232 24.96 -0.28 4.90
C ILE A 232 24.05 0.33 5.97
N LYS A 233 22.73 0.23 5.76
CA LYS A 233 21.72 0.75 6.70
C LYS A 233 21.74 -0.08 7.98
N LYS A 234 21.88 0.57 9.13
CA LYS A 234 21.87 -0.10 10.45
C LYS A 234 20.46 -0.26 11.04
N SER A 235 19.56 0.65 10.72
CA SER A 235 18.17 0.60 11.15
C SER A 235 17.35 -0.33 10.26
N LEU A 236 16.29 -0.90 10.84
CA LEU A 236 15.33 -1.70 10.08
C LEU A 236 14.59 -0.83 9.07
N SER A 237 14.30 -1.42 7.92
CA SER A 237 13.43 -0.82 6.92
C SER A 237 11.96 -0.85 7.35
N SER A 238 11.23 0.17 6.93
CA SER A 238 9.79 0.28 7.18
C SER A 238 8.98 -0.41 6.10
N ILE A 239 7.81 -0.95 6.46
CA ILE A 239 6.86 -1.45 5.47
C ILE A 239 6.45 -0.27 4.57
N GLY A 240 6.42 -0.49 3.26
CA GLY A 240 6.18 0.53 2.25
C GLY A 240 7.42 1.36 1.88
N GLU A 241 8.58 1.11 2.49
CA GLU A 241 9.83 1.75 2.05
C GLU A 241 10.18 1.28 0.64
N ASN A 242 10.34 2.24 -0.28
CA ASN A 242 10.72 1.98 -1.66
C ASN A 242 12.15 1.46 -1.73
N VAL A 243 12.31 0.35 -2.43
CA VAL A 243 13.58 -0.36 -2.58
C VAL A 243 13.78 -0.78 -4.03
N TYR A 244 15.05 -1.00 -4.40
CA TYR A 244 15.43 -1.51 -5.71
C TYR A 244 16.62 -2.45 -5.61
N THR A 245 16.77 -3.29 -6.63
CA THR A 245 17.89 -4.22 -6.78
C THR A 245 18.44 -4.16 -8.19
N LEU A 246 19.72 -4.50 -8.32
CA LEU A 246 20.34 -4.79 -9.61
C LEU A 246 20.84 -6.22 -9.58
N GLY A 247 20.63 -6.97 -10.66
CA GLY A 247 21.09 -8.34 -10.75
C GLY A 247 21.23 -8.83 -12.18
N TYR A 248 21.69 -10.07 -12.32
CA TYR A 248 21.97 -10.73 -13.60
C TYR A 248 21.05 -11.95 -13.81
N PRO A 249 19.73 -11.76 -14.01
CA PRO A 249 18.85 -12.86 -14.43
C PRO A 249 19.08 -13.32 -15.88
N LYS A 250 19.93 -12.59 -16.62
CA LYS A 250 20.40 -12.85 -17.98
C LYS A 250 21.83 -12.32 -18.12
N ASP A 251 22.40 -12.39 -19.32
CA ASP A 251 23.75 -11.88 -19.64
C ASP A 251 23.91 -10.35 -19.58
N ASP A 252 23.01 -9.65 -18.89
CA ASP A 252 22.98 -8.20 -18.74
C ASP A 252 22.27 -7.82 -17.44
N ILE A 253 22.63 -6.65 -16.90
CA ILE A 253 22.10 -6.17 -15.64
C ILE A 253 20.61 -5.80 -15.78
N VAL A 254 19.81 -6.19 -14.80
CA VAL A 254 18.38 -5.91 -14.76
C VAL A 254 18.04 -5.20 -13.46
N LEU A 255 17.29 -4.11 -13.60
CA LEU A 255 16.71 -3.37 -12.50
C LEU A 255 15.40 -4.02 -12.04
N GLY A 256 15.30 -4.28 -10.75
CA GLY A 256 14.06 -4.61 -10.06
C GLY A 256 13.69 -3.50 -9.09
N GLU A 257 12.46 -3.00 -9.13
CA GLU A 257 11.95 -1.98 -8.20
C GLU A 257 10.71 -2.48 -7.47
N GLY A 258 10.52 -2.00 -6.24
CA GLY A 258 9.38 -2.36 -5.42
C GLY A 258 9.43 -1.69 -4.06
N SER A 259 8.82 -2.33 -3.07
CA SER A 259 8.78 -1.86 -1.69
C SER A 259 8.96 -3.02 -0.71
N VAL A 260 9.32 -2.69 0.53
CA VAL A 260 9.30 -3.67 1.63
C VAL A 260 7.85 -3.96 1.99
N SER A 261 7.40 -5.20 1.76
CA SER A 261 6.04 -5.64 2.02
C SER A 261 5.85 -6.15 3.45
N SER A 262 6.88 -6.79 4.02
CA SER A 262 6.86 -7.28 5.41
C SER A 262 8.26 -7.20 6.04
N ARG A 263 8.28 -7.02 7.37
CA ARG A 263 9.50 -7.10 8.20
C ARG A 263 9.90 -8.53 8.58
N SER A 264 9.14 -9.51 8.14
CA SER A 264 9.45 -10.93 8.29
C SER A 264 9.38 -11.62 6.92
N GLY A 265 10.23 -12.62 6.74
CA GLY A 265 10.23 -13.50 5.59
C GLY A 265 9.24 -14.64 5.73
N PHE A 266 9.50 -15.73 5.01
CA PHE A 266 8.66 -16.92 4.99
C PHE A 266 8.47 -17.49 6.41
N VAL A 267 7.22 -17.86 6.75
CA VAL A 267 6.86 -18.46 8.06
C VAL A 267 7.37 -17.66 9.27
N GLY A 268 7.42 -16.33 9.13
CA GLY A 268 7.81 -15.44 10.23
C GLY A 268 9.33 -15.33 10.45
N ASP A 269 10.15 -15.74 9.47
CA ASP A 269 11.60 -15.57 9.54
C ASP A 269 11.97 -14.10 9.81
N THR A 270 12.52 -13.85 11.00
CA THR A 270 12.89 -12.51 11.44
C THR A 270 14.19 -12.01 10.82
N THR A 271 14.93 -12.86 10.10
CA THR A 271 16.19 -12.52 9.46
C THR A 271 16.02 -11.84 8.10
N GLN A 272 14.82 -11.94 7.51
CA GLN A 272 14.52 -11.50 6.15
C GLN A 272 13.39 -10.45 6.09
N TYR A 273 13.39 -9.69 5.00
CA TYR A 273 12.25 -8.89 4.53
C TYR A 273 11.50 -9.66 3.45
N GLN A 274 10.19 -9.48 3.38
CA GLN A 274 9.44 -9.73 2.14
C GLN A 274 9.40 -8.45 1.32
N VAL A 275 9.69 -8.53 0.02
CA VAL A 275 9.68 -7.38 -0.89
C VAL A 275 8.77 -7.60 -2.08
N SER A 276 8.21 -6.51 -2.62
CA SER A 276 7.32 -6.53 -3.79
C SER A 276 8.08 -6.46 -5.12
N ILE A 277 9.34 -6.92 -5.16
CA ILE A 277 10.18 -6.90 -6.36
C ILE A 277 9.97 -8.21 -7.12
N LEU A 278 9.83 -8.11 -8.44
CA LEU A 278 9.78 -9.28 -9.30
C LEU A 278 11.18 -9.90 -9.42
N VAL A 279 11.46 -10.92 -8.61
CA VAL A 279 12.73 -11.65 -8.63
C VAL A 279 12.60 -12.91 -9.49
N ASN A 280 13.43 -12.97 -10.53
CA ASN A 280 13.66 -14.16 -11.35
C ASN A 280 14.97 -14.85 -10.92
N PRO A 281 15.18 -16.13 -11.30
CA PRO A 281 16.48 -16.78 -11.17
C PRO A 281 17.61 -15.87 -11.68
N GLY A 282 18.69 -15.79 -10.90
CA GLY A 282 19.86 -14.94 -11.16
C GLY A 282 19.87 -13.59 -10.46
N ASN A 283 18.76 -13.13 -9.88
CA ASN A 283 18.78 -11.97 -8.95
C ASN A 283 19.29 -12.34 -7.54
N SER A 284 19.30 -13.63 -7.18
CA SER A 284 19.80 -14.10 -5.89
C SER A 284 21.26 -13.67 -5.69
N GLY A 285 21.52 -13.08 -4.53
CA GLY A 285 22.80 -12.48 -4.13
C GLY A 285 22.95 -11.01 -4.54
N GLY A 286 21.96 -10.42 -5.21
CA GLY A 286 21.95 -9.01 -5.59
C GLY A 286 21.72 -8.04 -4.42
N PRO A 287 22.25 -6.81 -4.48
CA PRO A 287 22.08 -5.83 -3.42
C PRO A 287 20.66 -5.23 -3.45
N LEU A 288 20.00 -5.19 -2.30
CA LEU A 288 18.75 -4.47 -2.12
C LEU A 288 19.02 -3.09 -1.49
N LEU A 289 18.67 -2.01 -2.18
CA LEU A 289 18.93 -0.64 -1.75
C LEU A 289 17.64 0.17 -1.54
N ASP A 290 17.64 1.09 -0.58
CA ASP A 290 16.59 2.10 -0.42
C ASP A 290 16.77 3.27 -1.42
N ASN A 291 15.78 4.17 -1.51
CA ASN A 291 15.84 5.34 -2.38
C ASN A 291 17.04 6.30 -2.12
N ASN A 292 17.62 6.25 -0.93
CA ASN A 292 18.82 7.03 -0.60
C ASN A 292 20.11 6.32 -1.02
N GLY A 293 19.98 5.12 -1.62
CA GLY A 293 21.06 4.24 -2.02
C GLY A 293 21.83 3.69 -0.83
N ASN A 294 21.13 3.39 0.27
CA ASN A 294 21.68 2.58 1.35
C ASN A 294 21.31 1.11 1.11
N LEU A 295 22.27 0.22 1.26
CA LEU A 295 22.06 -1.22 1.27
C LEU A 295 21.23 -1.61 2.50
N VAL A 296 20.05 -2.15 2.24
CA VAL A 296 19.10 -2.62 3.26
C VAL A 296 19.06 -4.14 3.34
N GLY A 297 19.55 -4.86 2.32
CA GLY A 297 19.61 -6.30 2.33
C GLY A 297 20.25 -6.93 1.09
N ILE A 298 20.12 -8.26 0.99
CA ILE A 298 20.55 -9.08 -0.16
C ILE A 298 19.34 -9.85 -0.64
N ILE A 299 19.04 -9.82 -1.94
CA ILE A 299 17.97 -10.64 -2.51
C ILE A 299 18.33 -12.12 -2.37
N SER A 300 17.50 -12.93 -1.71
CA SER A 300 17.69 -14.39 -1.65
C SER A 300 17.04 -15.11 -2.84
N GLY A 301 16.09 -14.47 -3.50
CA GLY A 301 15.30 -15.05 -4.60
C GLY A 301 13.87 -15.35 -4.17
N LYS A 302 13.22 -16.28 -4.87
CA LYS A 302 11.86 -16.73 -4.60
C LYS A 302 11.91 -18.05 -3.85
N GLN A 303 11.12 -18.19 -2.78
CA GLN A 303 10.91 -19.49 -2.15
C GLN A 303 9.98 -20.31 -3.06
N ASP A 304 10.42 -21.50 -3.48
CA ASP A 304 9.67 -22.38 -4.40
C ASP A 304 8.25 -22.73 -3.93
N GLN A 305 8.00 -22.60 -2.62
CA GLN A 305 6.74 -22.94 -1.98
C GLN A 305 5.74 -21.76 -1.89
N THR A 306 6.12 -20.55 -2.30
CA THR A 306 5.22 -19.38 -2.30
C THR A 306 5.11 -18.74 -3.67
N GLU A 307 3.91 -18.76 -4.25
CA GLU A 307 3.63 -17.98 -5.45
C GLU A 307 3.74 -16.47 -5.15
N GLY A 308 4.70 -15.81 -5.79
CA GLY A 308 4.75 -14.34 -5.91
C GLY A 308 5.49 -13.56 -4.81
N ALA A 309 6.05 -14.19 -3.78
CA ALA A 309 6.81 -13.47 -2.74
C ALA A 309 8.34 -13.55 -2.97
N ALA A 310 8.99 -12.39 -2.96
CA ALA A 310 10.44 -12.26 -3.00
C ALA A 310 10.98 -11.95 -1.60
N PHE A 311 12.13 -12.51 -1.26
CA PHE A 311 12.73 -12.30 0.06
C PHE A 311 14.13 -11.70 -0.02
N ALA A 312 14.49 -10.98 1.03
CA ALA A 312 15.81 -10.38 1.16
C ALA A 312 16.36 -10.47 2.59
N ILE A 313 17.59 -10.97 2.74
CA ILE A 313 18.30 -11.03 4.02
C ILE A 313 18.60 -9.61 4.49
N LYS A 314 18.33 -9.30 5.76
CA LYS A 314 18.50 -7.94 6.31
C LYS A 314 19.97 -7.52 6.37
N SER A 315 20.23 -6.24 6.16
CA SER A 315 21.56 -5.60 6.28
C SER A 315 22.28 -5.85 7.61
N LYS A 316 21.54 -6.13 8.70
CA LYS A 316 22.11 -6.53 9.99
C LYS A 316 23.02 -7.76 9.85
N TYR A 317 22.58 -8.80 9.16
CA TYR A 317 23.35 -10.04 8.99
C TYR A 317 24.53 -9.87 8.06
N ILE A 318 24.44 -8.92 7.11
CA ILE A 318 25.58 -8.48 6.30
C ILE A 318 26.69 -7.92 7.19
N LEU A 319 26.33 -7.02 8.11
CA LEU A 319 27.29 -6.41 9.04
C LEU A 319 27.92 -7.45 9.97
N GLU A 320 27.16 -8.45 10.40
CA GLU A 320 27.67 -9.55 11.22
C GLU A 320 28.65 -10.43 10.44
N ALA A 321 28.29 -10.85 9.21
CA ALA A 321 29.15 -11.63 8.33
C ALA A 321 30.47 -10.89 8.01
N MET A 322 30.40 -9.58 7.75
CA MET A 322 31.60 -8.77 7.47
C MET A 322 32.52 -8.62 8.67
N ARG A 323 32.00 -8.65 9.90
CA ARG A 323 32.82 -8.61 11.13
C ARG A 323 33.55 -9.92 11.41
N ALA A 324 33.02 -11.03 10.90
CA ALA A 324 33.63 -12.36 11.05
C ALA A 324 34.87 -12.55 10.16
N ILE A 325 35.08 -11.69 9.16
CA ILE A 325 36.30 -11.67 8.34
C ILE A 325 37.43 -11.03 9.16
N PRO A 326 38.67 -11.59 9.14
CA PRO A 326 39.81 -10.98 9.80
C PRO A 326 40.00 -9.52 9.39
N GLN A 327 40.05 -8.61 10.37
CA GLN A 327 40.03 -7.15 10.13
C GLN A 327 41.17 -6.69 9.23
N ASP A 328 42.34 -7.31 9.34
CA ASP A 328 43.53 -7.00 8.52
C ASP A 328 43.32 -7.32 7.04
N SER A 329 42.38 -8.22 6.72
CA SER A 329 42.12 -8.66 5.35
C SER A 329 41.21 -7.69 4.59
N LEU A 330 40.49 -6.80 5.27
CA LEU A 330 39.62 -5.79 4.65
C LEU A 330 40.38 -4.53 4.18
N GLY A 331 41.64 -4.34 4.62
CA GLY A 331 42.53 -3.26 4.19
C GLY A 331 42.38 -1.95 4.98
N VAL A 332 43.35 -1.04 4.78
CA VAL A 332 43.51 0.25 5.50
C VAL A 332 42.33 1.20 5.28
N ASN A 333 41.59 1.03 4.18
CA ASN A 333 40.26 1.61 4.00
C ASN A 333 39.26 0.75 4.76
N ARG A 334 39.29 0.90 6.10
CA ARG A 334 38.20 0.49 7.01
C ARG A 334 36.91 0.65 6.25
N LEU A 335 36.07 -0.39 6.21
CA LEU A 335 34.67 -0.36 5.77
C LEU A 335 34.16 1.06 5.89
N SER A 336 34.35 1.86 4.83
CA SER A 336 33.94 3.24 4.86
C SER A 336 32.49 3.08 4.49
N ALA A 337 31.72 2.62 5.47
CA ALA A 337 30.38 3.08 5.68
C ALA A 337 30.54 4.59 5.71
N ASN A 338 30.60 5.17 4.50
CA ASN A 338 30.54 6.59 4.31
C ASN A 338 29.40 7.03 5.23
N LYS A 339 29.58 8.09 6.03
CA LYS A 339 28.50 8.50 6.93
C LYS A 339 27.19 8.77 6.15
N LYS A 340 27.29 8.96 4.83
CA LYS A 340 26.22 9.13 3.88
C LYS A 340 26.56 8.44 2.55
N SER A 341 25.56 7.83 1.91
CA SER A 341 25.71 7.21 0.59
C SER A 341 26.02 8.25 -0.48
N LEU A 342 26.94 7.93 -1.41
CA LEU A 342 27.25 8.76 -2.57
C LEU A 342 26.10 8.74 -3.59
N LEU A 343 25.13 7.84 -3.40
CA LEU A 343 23.92 7.72 -4.21
C LEU A 343 22.77 8.59 -3.70
N THR A 344 22.87 9.16 -2.50
CA THR A 344 21.78 9.93 -1.88
C THR A 344 21.46 11.18 -2.68
N GLY A 345 20.18 11.39 -3.02
CA GLY A 345 19.70 12.56 -3.76
C GLY A 345 19.94 12.50 -5.27
N LEU A 346 20.60 11.45 -5.78
CA LEU A 346 20.74 11.22 -7.22
C LEU A 346 19.43 10.64 -7.79
N LYS A 347 19.15 10.95 -9.06
CA LYS A 347 18.08 10.26 -9.82
C LYS A 347 18.43 8.78 -9.97
N ARG A 348 17.42 7.91 -10.03
CA ARG A 348 17.59 6.45 -10.16
C ARG A 348 18.55 6.05 -11.27
N THR A 349 18.46 6.66 -12.45
CA THR A 349 19.39 6.40 -13.57
C THR A 349 20.85 6.64 -13.20
N LYS A 350 21.15 7.73 -12.48
CA LYS A 350 22.50 8.04 -11.98
C LYS A 350 22.92 7.17 -10.80
N GLN A 351 21.97 6.66 -10.02
CA GLN A 351 22.26 5.67 -8.98
C GLN A 351 22.72 4.36 -9.62
N ILE A 352 22.05 3.91 -10.69
CA ILE A 352 22.37 2.68 -11.42
C ILE A 352 23.72 2.79 -12.11
N GLU A 353 23.98 3.86 -12.87
CA GLU A 353 25.26 4.11 -13.54
C GLU A 353 26.46 4.07 -12.57
N LYS A 354 26.27 4.50 -11.32
CA LYS A 354 27.31 4.44 -10.29
C LYS A 354 27.43 3.09 -9.60
N LEU A 355 26.37 2.28 -9.64
CA LEU A 355 26.29 1.02 -8.91
C LEU A 355 26.64 -0.19 -9.79
N GLU A 356 26.37 -0.14 -11.09
CA GLU A 356 26.54 -1.27 -12.02
C GLU A 356 27.96 -1.86 -12.01
N ASP A 357 28.99 -1.01 -11.91
CA ASP A 357 30.40 -1.44 -11.83
C ASP A 357 30.76 -2.20 -10.54
N TYR A 358 29.86 -2.20 -9.55
CA TYR A 358 30.03 -2.88 -8.26
C TYR A 358 29.13 -4.11 -8.13
N VAL A 359 28.33 -4.43 -9.15
CA VAL A 359 27.49 -5.62 -9.21
C VAL A 359 28.11 -6.58 -10.23
N PHE A 360 28.18 -7.86 -9.87
CA PHE A 360 28.86 -8.88 -10.64
C PHE A 360 27.94 -10.07 -10.87
N MET A 361 28.06 -10.67 -12.05
CA MET A 361 27.49 -11.99 -12.31
C MET A 361 28.39 -13.05 -11.68
N ILE A 362 27.82 -13.96 -10.91
CA ILE A 362 28.53 -15.12 -10.36
C ILE A 362 28.46 -16.25 -11.37
N LYS A 363 29.62 -16.83 -11.70
CA LYS A 363 29.74 -18.02 -12.54
C LYS A 363 30.35 -19.16 -11.72
N VAL A 364 29.62 -20.26 -11.64
CA VAL A 364 30.07 -21.49 -10.96
C VAL A 364 30.33 -22.57 -12.00
N TYR A 365 31.35 -23.38 -11.77
CA TYR A 365 31.79 -24.44 -12.67
C TYR A 365 31.93 -25.77 -11.97
#